data_AF-A0A8J6VHP3-F1
#
_entry.id   AF-A0A8J6VHP3-F1
#
_cell.length_a   1.000
_cell.length_b   1.000
_cell.length_c   1.000
_cell.angle_alpha   90.00
_cell.angle_beta   90.00
_cell.angle_gamma   90.00
#
_symmetry.space_group_name_H-M   'P 1'
#
loop_
_entity.id
_entity.type
_entity.pdbx_description
1 polymer ?
#
loop_
_entity_poly.entity_id
_entity_poly.type
_entity_poly.pdbx_seq_one_letter_code
_entity_poly.pdbx_strand_id
1 'polypeptide(L)' 'MVLRPEAAQGFLLLSKRWTVERTYAWLHCCRGLNVDYEPIPTSEEAFIYIAIIRLMLRRLA' A
#
# COMPACT_ATOMS: atom_id res chain seq x y z
N MET A 1 -7.25 7.97 -3.27
CA MET A 1 -6.08 8.54 -3.99
C MET A 1 -6.40 9.98 -4.36
N VAL A 2 -5.51 10.93 -4.10
CA VAL A 2 -5.70 12.30 -4.61
C VAL A 2 -5.28 12.29 -6.08
N LEU A 3 -6.21 12.61 -6.97
CA LEU A 3 -5.93 12.67 -8.40
C LEU A 3 -4.96 13.83 -8.67
N ARG A 4 -3.98 13.58 -9.55
CA ARG A 4 -3.12 14.63 -10.05
C ARG A 4 -3.97 15.56 -10.93
N PRO A 5 -3.92 16.89 -10.74
CA PRO A 5 -4.56 17.84 -11.66
C PRO A 5 -3.94 17.70 -13.06
N GLU A 6 -4.76 17.62 -14.10
CA GLU A 6 -4.28 17.38 -15.49
C GLU A 6 -3.36 18.48 -16.02
N ALA A 7 -3.55 19.72 -15.55
CA ALA A 7 -2.72 20.87 -15.94
C ALA A 7 -1.39 20.96 -15.17
N ALA A 8 -1.11 20.06 -14.21
CA ALA A 8 0.10 20.14 -13.39
C ALA A 8 1.32 19.56 -14.11
N GLN A 9 2.22 20.43 -14.55
CA GLN A 9 3.51 20.07 -15.16
C GLN A 9 4.63 20.07 -14.11
N GLY A 10 5.42 18.99 -14.03
CA GLY A 10 6.53 18.85 -13.07
C GLY A 10 6.16 18.16 -11.75
N PHE A 11 6.97 18.39 -10.71
CA PHE A 11 6.77 17.83 -9.37
C PHE A 11 5.73 18.66 -8.62
N LEU A 12 4.57 18.06 -8.35
CA LEU A 12 3.51 18.65 -7.53
C LEU A 12 3.50 17.97 -6.17
N LEU A 13 3.67 18.75 -5.10
CA LEU A 13 3.52 18.26 -3.73
C LEU A 13 2.04 17.94 -3.47
N LEU A 14 1.65 16.67 -3.64
CA LEU A 14 0.31 16.21 -3.27
C LEU A 14 0.27 15.93 -1.78
N SER A 15 -0.58 16.67 -1.06
CA SER A 15 -0.78 16.45 0.37
C SER A 15 -1.19 14.98 0.61
N LYS A 16 -0.52 14.32 1.58
CA LYS A 16 -0.72 12.91 1.97
C LYS A 16 -0.27 11.83 0.97
N ARG A 17 0.28 12.17 -0.20
CA ARG A 17 0.76 11.17 -1.18
C ARG A 17 1.82 10.24 -0.62
N TRP A 18 2.78 10.79 0.14
CA TRP A 18 3.83 9.98 0.77
C TRP A 18 3.25 8.92 1.72
N THR A 19 2.14 9.21 2.41
CA THR A 19 1.55 8.30 3.40
C THR A 19 0.96 7.07 2.70
N VAL A 20 0.31 7.31 1.56
CA VAL A 20 -0.23 6.25 0.71
C VAL A 20 0.90 5.42 0.12
N GLU A 21 1.88 6.05 -0.53
CA GLU A 21 3.03 5.36 -1.13
C GLU A 21 3.81 4.53 -0.09
N ARG A 22 3.98 5.06 1.12
CA ARG A 22 4.62 4.34 2.22
C ARG A 22 3.84 3.09 2.64
N THR A 23 2.51 3.16 2.63
CA THR A 23 1.66 2.01 2.94
C THR A 23 1.81 0.92 1.87
N TYR A 24 1.80 1.30 0.59
CA TYR A 24 2.09 0.38 -0.51
C TYR A 24 3.49 -0.22 -0.42
N ALA A 25 4.50 0.57 -0.07
CA ALA A 25 5.86 0.06 0.12
C ALA A 25 5.93 -1.06 1.18
N TRP A 26 5.19 -0.93 2.29
CA TRP A 26 5.10 -2.00 3.30
C TRP A 26 4.38 -3.25 2.81
N LEU A 27 3.33 -3.11 1.99
CA LEU A 27 2.63 -4.23 1.40
C LEU A 27 3.51 -4.99 0.39
N HIS A 28 4.27 -4.27 -0.44
CA HIS A 28 5.23 -4.87 -1.38
C HIS A 28 6.35 -5.67 -0.69
N CYS A 29 6.69 -5.36 0.56
CA CYS A 29 7.65 -6.16 1.34
C CYS A 29 7.09 -7.51 1.82
N CYS A 30 5.78 -7.74 1.72
CA CYS A 30 5.16 -9.02 2.10
C CYS A 30 5.19 -9.97 0.89
N ARG A 31 5.91 -11.10 0.99
CA ARG A 31 6.12 -12.05 -0.13
C ARG A 31 4.83 -12.49 -0.82
N GLY A 32 3.73 -12.64 -0.09
CA GLY A 32 2.43 -13.04 -0.64
C GLY A 32 1.69 -11.96 -1.44
N LEU A 33 2.15 -10.71 -1.40
CA LEU A 33 1.54 -9.55 -2.09
C LEU A 33 2.46 -8.93 -3.16
N ASN A 34 3.65 -9.51 -3.38
CA ASN A 34 4.63 -8.96 -4.33
C ASN A 34 4.39 -9.44 -5.77
N VAL A 35 3.80 -10.62 -5.91
CA VAL A 35 3.36 -11.22 -7.17
C VAL A 35 2.02 -11.88 -6.87
N ASP A 36 1.03 -11.66 -7.72
CA ASP A 36 -0.30 -12.27 -7.62
C ASP A 36 -0.16 -13.78 -7.88
N TYR A 37 0.21 -14.52 -6.82
CA TYR A 37 0.40 -15.97 -6.87
C TYR A 37 -0.93 -16.72 -6.74
N GLU A 38 -1.93 -16.08 -6.16
CA GLU A 38 -3.23 -16.66 -5.89
C GLU A 38 -4.21 -16.24 -7.00
N PRO A 39 -4.94 -17.17 -7.63
CA PRO A 39 -5.96 -16.81 -8.60
C PRO A 39 -7.24 -16.26 -7.94
N ILE A 40 -7.31 -16.28 -6.60
CA ILE A 40 -8.52 -15.99 -5.83
C ILE A 40 -8.34 -14.67 -5.08
N PRO A 41 -9.16 -13.64 -5.38
CA PRO A 41 -9.03 -12.32 -4.76
C PRO A 41 -9.26 -12.35 -3.24
N THR A 42 -10.04 -13.30 -2.73
CA THR A 42 -10.27 -13.45 -1.29
C THR A 42 -9.01 -13.82 -0.52
N SER A 43 -8.10 -14.59 -1.13
CA SER A 43 -6.81 -14.95 -0.53
C SER A 43 -5.92 -13.71 -0.40
N GLU A 44 -5.85 -12.91 -1.46
CA GLU A 44 -5.08 -11.66 -1.50
C GLU A 44 -5.57 -10.65 -0.47
N GLU A 45 -6.89 -10.49 -0.34
CA GLU A 45 -7.51 -9.64 0.70
C GLU A 45 -7.06 -10.07 2.12
N ALA A 46 -7.07 -11.36 2.41
CA ALA A 46 -6.62 -11.89 3.71
C ALA A 46 -5.15 -11.54 3.99
N PHE A 47 -4.28 -11.64 2.98
CA PHE A 47 -2.87 -11.26 3.12
C PHE A 47 -2.68 -9.76 3.38
N ILE A 48 -3.49 -8.89 2.77
CA ILE A 48 -3.48 -7.44 3.05
C ILE A 48 -3.83 -7.18 4.52
N TYR A 49 -4.89 -7.80 5.05
CA TYR A 49 -5.27 -7.64 6.45
C TYR A 49 -4.16 -8.09 7.40
N ILE A 50 -3.57 -9.26 7.16
CA ILE A 50 -2.47 -9.79 7.97
C ILE A 50 -1.25 -8.84 7.95
N ALA A 51 -0.90 -8.31 6.77
CA ALA A 51 0.23 -7.38 6.62
C ALA A 51 0.04 -6.10 7.45
N ILE A 52 -1.17 -5.52 7.41
CA ILE A 52 -1.50 -4.31 8.18
C ILE A 52 -1.54 -4.62 9.68
N ILE A 53 -2.13 -5.74 10.12
CA ILE A 53 -2.14 -6.15 11.53
C ILE A 53 -0.70 -6.28 12.05
N ARG A 54 0.18 -6.97 11.31
CA ARG A 54 1.60 -7.12 11.67
C ARG A 54 2.34 -5.79 11.74
N LEU A 55 1.99 -4.82 10.90
CA LEU A 55 2.53 -3.46 10.97
C LEU A 55 2.05 -2.73 12.23
N MET A 56 0.76 -2.81 12.53
CA MET A 56 0.17 -2.17 13.71
C MET A 56 0.75 -2.75 15.01
N LEU A 57 0.87 -4.08 15.10
CA LEU A 57 1.49 -4.76 16.25
C LEU A 57 2.93 -4.29 16.48
N ARG A 58 3.74 -4.15 15.43
CA ARG A 58 5.12 -3.63 15.53
C ARG A 58 5.22 -2.18 16.00
N ARG A 59 4.14 -1.41 15.92
CA ARG A 59 4.10 -0.01 16.39
C ARG A 59 3.57 0.13 17.81
N LEU A 60 2.90 -0.89 18.32
CA LEU A 60 2.40 -0.93 19.70
C LEU A 60 3.47 -1.42 20.68
N ALA A 61 4.46 -2.15 20.18
CA ALA A 61 5.62 -2.64 20.94
C ALA A 61 6.68 -1.57 21.16
#